data_AF-A0A9P7RLS6-F1
#
_entry.id   AF-A0A9P7RLS6-F1
#
_cell.length_a   1.000
_cell.length_b   1.000
_cell.length_c   1.000
_cell.angle_alpha   90.00
_cell.angle_beta   90.00
_cell.angle_gamma   90.00
#
_symmetry.space_group_name_H-M   'P 1'
#
loop_
_entity.id
_entity.type
_entity.pdbx_description
1 polymer ?
#
loop_
_entity_poly.entity_id
_entity_poly.type
_entity_poly.pdbx_seq_one_letter_code
_entity_poly.pdbx_strand_id
1 'polypeptide(L)'
;MSNNNLNVASEDLDVLIVGAGFSGLYQLQIFRKLGYSFKVFDVAADIGGTWYWNRYPGAESTPRFHLHVLRRRALERLELD
;
A
#
# COMPACT_ATOMS: atom_id res chain seq x y z
N MET A 1 30.40 24.52 25.72
CA MET A 1 29.45 23.51 25.23
C MET A 1 29.45 23.63 23.71
N SER A 2 30.02 22.64 23.00
CA SER A 2 30.21 22.67 21.54
C SER A 2 28.87 22.46 20.84
N ASN A 3 28.39 23.47 20.11
CA ASN A 3 27.23 23.35 19.24
C ASN A 3 27.64 22.60 17.97
N ASN A 4 27.42 21.28 17.96
CA ASN A 4 27.56 20.47 16.77
C ASN A 4 26.39 20.79 15.82
N ASN A 5 26.55 21.84 15.02
CA ASN A 5 25.73 22.05 13.83
C ASN A 5 26.04 20.91 12.86
N LEU A 6 25.26 19.83 12.95
CA LEU A 6 25.20 18.79 11.94
C LEU A 6 24.76 19.50 10.64
N ASN A 7 25.71 19.71 9.73
CA ASN A 7 25.39 20.04 8.34
C ASN A 7 24.65 18.84 7.76
N VAL A 8 23.34 18.78 7.99
CA VAL A 8 22.46 17.86 7.29
C VAL A 8 22.45 18.35 5.85
N ALA A 9 23.19 17.66 4.99
CA ALA A 9 23.13 17.91 3.57
C ALA A 9 21.67 17.77 3.12
N SER A 10 21.05 18.88 2.74
CA SER A 10 19.74 18.88 2.13
C SER A 10 19.90 18.26 0.75
N GLU A 11 19.45 17.02 0.60
CA GLU A 11 19.32 16.43 -0.73
C GLU A 11 18.09 17.04 -1.41
N ASP A 12 18.31 17.72 -2.53
CA ASP A 12 17.22 18.19 -3.38
C ASP A 12 16.56 16.97 -4.04
N LEU A 13 15.26 16.81 -3.78
CA LEU A 13 14.43 15.76 -4.35
C LEU A 13 13.30 16.41 -5.14
N ASP A 14 13.00 15.86 -6.32
CA ASP A 14 11.87 16.34 -7.12
C ASP A 14 10.54 15.93 -6.49
N VAL A 15 10.50 14.76 -5.85
CA VAL A 15 9.28 14.18 -5.28
C VAL A 15 9.53 13.50 -3.93
N LEU A 16 8.72 13.85 -2.94
CA LEU A 16 8.65 13.16 -1.64
C LEU A 16 7.33 12.41 -1.53
N ILE A 17 7.38 11.09 -1.36
CA ILE A 17 6.19 10.25 -1.20
C ILE A 17 6.08 9.83 0.27
N VAL A 18 4.92 10.07 0.88
CA VAL A 18 4.62 9.65 2.26
C VAL A 18 3.66 8.47 2.23
N GLY A 19 4.09 7.34 2.79
CA GLY A 19 3.39 6.07 2.84
C GLY A 19 3.82 5.09 1.74
N ALA A 20 4.20 3.88 2.15
CA ALA A 20 4.57 2.73 1.33
C ALA A 20 3.41 1.72 1.24
N GLY A 21 2.18 2.23 1.11
CA GLY A 21 1.01 1.45 0.72
C GLY A 21 0.90 1.27 -0.79
N PHE A 22 -0.21 0.70 -1.27
CA PHE A 22 -0.46 0.47 -2.70
C PHE A 22 -0.33 1.75 -3.55
N SER A 23 -0.89 2.86 -3.09
CA SER A 23 -0.81 4.15 -3.79
C SER A 23 0.61 4.70 -3.82
N GLY A 24 1.37 4.57 -2.74
CA GLY A 24 2.76 5.03 -2.66
C GLY A 24 3.69 4.23 -3.58
N LEU A 25 3.53 2.91 -3.59
CA LEU A 25 4.30 2.03 -4.48
C LEU A 25 3.94 2.26 -5.96
N TYR A 26 2.67 2.53 -6.26
CA TYR A 26 2.25 2.86 -7.63
C TYR A 26 2.84 4.20 -8.10
N GLN A 27 2.82 5.22 -7.24
CA GLN A 27 3.44 6.51 -7.52
C GLN A 27 4.95 6.40 -7.71
N LEU A 28 5.64 5.64 -6.85
CA LEU A 28 7.07 5.33 -7.01
C LEU A 28 7.35 4.73 -8.39
N GLN A 29 6.52 3.79 -8.85
CA GLN A 29 6.70 3.15 -10.15
C GLN A 29 6.51 4.14 -11.31
N ILE A 30 5.58 5.08 -11.18
CA ILE A 30 5.36 6.13 -12.18
C ILE A 30 6.54 7.10 -12.21
N PHE A 31 6.95 7.64 -11.06
CA PHE A 31 8.05 8.61 -10.98
C PHE A 31 9.38 8.01 -11.42
N ARG A 32 9.61 6.72 -11.13
CA ARG A 32 10.75 5.97 -11.65
C ARG A 32 10.75 5.88 -13.18
N LYS A 33 9.59 5.68 -13.81
CA LYS A 33 9.47 5.65 -15.28
C LYS A 33 9.68 7.03 -15.91
N LEU A 34 9.32 8.09 -15.20
CA LEU A 34 9.48 9.47 -15.65
C LEU A 34 10.89 10.03 -15.39
N GLY A 35 11.74 9.31 -14.66
CA GLY A 35 13.13 9.71 -14.41
C GLY A 35 13.31 10.75 -13.31
N TYR A 36 12.31 10.95 -12.45
CA TYR A 36 12.42 11.88 -11.32
C TYR A 36 13.27 11.30 -10.18
N SER A 37 13.96 12.17 -9.44
CA SER A 37 14.53 11.83 -8.15
C SER A 37 13.42 11.80 -7.09
N PHE A 38 13.32 10.71 -6.33
CA PHE A 38 12.28 10.59 -5.32
C PHE A 38 12.76 9.80 -4.09
N LYS A 39 12.13 10.07 -2.95
CA LYS A 39 12.20 9.22 -1.76
C LYS A 39 10.82 8.89 -1.23
N VAL A 40 10.70 7.70 -0.63
CA VAL A 40 9.49 7.25 0.06
C VAL A 40 9.79 7.13 1.54
N PHE A 41 8.94 7.71 2.37
CA PHE A 41 8.98 7.55 3.82
C PHE A 41 7.68 6.91 4.30
N ASP A 42 7.80 5.87 5.10
CA ASP A 42 6.68 5.29 5.85
C ASP A 42 7.09 5.19 7.32
N VAL A 43 6.10 5.27 8.20
CA VAL A 43 6.25 4.99 9.63
C VAL A 43 6.32 3.48 9.87
N ALA A 44 5.71 2.68 8.99
CA ALA A 44 5.80 1.23 9.00
C ALA A 44 7.25 0.76 8.76
N ALA A 45 7.65 -0.32 9.44
CA ALA A 45 8.96 -0.92 9.22
C ALA A 45 9.06 -1.67 7.88
N ASP A 46 7.93 -1.93 7.21
CA ASP A 46 7.85 -2.62 5.93
C ASP A 46 6.69 -2.07 5.09
N ILE A 47 6.65 -2.45 3.81
CA ILE A 47 5.61 -2.05 2.86
C ILE A 47 4.25 -2.67 3.19
N GLY A 48 3.18 -2.05 2.69
CA GLY A 48 1.82 -2.62 2.75
C GLY A 48 0.76 -1.67 3.29
N GLY A 49 1.16 -0.55 3.92
CA GLY A 49 0.24 0.47 4.43
C GLY A 49 -0.82 -0.14 5.33
N THR A 50 -2.10 -0.06 4.93
CA THR A 50 -3.23 -0.65 5.66
C THR A 50 -2.98 -2.12 6.07
N TRP A 51 -2.35 -2.92 5.21
CA TRP A 51 -2.11 -4.35 5.46
C TRP A 51 -0.93 -4.60 6.41
N TYR A 52 0.00 -3.66 6.51
CA TYR A 52 1.09 -3.72 7.48
C TYR A 52 0.57 -3.51 8.90
N TRP A 53 -0.32 -2.51 9.08
CA TRP A 53 -0.86 -2.12 10.37
C TRP A 53 -2.03 -3.01 10.84
N ASN A 54 -2.87 -3.48 9.92
CA ASN A 54 -4.06 -4.27 10.27
C ASN A 54 -3.78 -5.77 10.13
N ARG A 55 -3.38 -6.39 11.24
CA ARG A 55 -3.11 -7.84 11.36
C ARG A 55 -4.00 -8.53 12.40
N TYR A 56 -5.22 -8.02 12.60
CA TYR A 56 -6.20 -8.66 13.48
C TYR A 56 -6.77 -9.93 12.80
N PRO A 57 -7.21 -10.95 13.57
CA PRO A 57 -7.84 -12.15 13.02
C PRO A 57 -9.06 -11.81 12.16
N GLY A 58 -9.08 -12.29 10.91
CA GLY A 58 -10.15 -11.97 9.95
C GLY A 58 -9.91 -10.70 9.13
N ALA A 59 -8.72 -10.07 9.21
CA ALA A 59 -8.31 -9.05 8.27
C ALA A 59 -8.17 -9.65 6.86
N GLU A 60 -9.22 -9.48 6.06
CA GLU A 60 -9.29 -9.93 4.68
C GLU A 60 -9.65 -8.76 3.77
N SER A 61 -9.10 -8.74 2.55
CA SER A 61 -9.62 -7.89 1.48
C SER A 61 -10.98 -8.43 1.11
N THR A 62 -12.05 -7.73 1.50
CA THR A 62 -13.46 -8.15 1.36
C THR A 62 -13.71 -8.90 0.04
N PRO A 63 -13.81 -10.25 0.06
CA PRO A 63 -14.13 -11.04 -1.14
C PRO A 63 -15.64 -11.23 -1.29
N ARG A 64 -16.43 -10.70 -0.35
CA ARG A 64 -17.82 -11.11 -0.08
C ARG A 64 -18.83 -10.80 -1.19
N PHE A 65 -18.47 -10.01 -2.21
CA PHE A 65 -19.37 -9.81 -3.36
C PHE A 65 -19.35 -10.97 -4.38
N HIS A 66 -18.24 -11.69 -4.54
CA HIS A 66 -18.14 -12.72 -5.58
C HIS A 66 -18.74 -14.07 -5.17
N LEU A 67 -18.61 -14.45 -3.89
CA LEU A 67 -19.13 -15.72 -3.38
C LEU A 67 -20.67 -15.76 -3.30
N HIS A 68 -21.33 -14.63 -3.08
CA HIS A 68 -22.79 -14.59 -3.01
C HIS A 68 -23.47 -14.81 -4.37
N VAL A 69 -22.87 -14.34 -5.47
CA VAL A 69 -23.39 -14.57 -6.83
C VAL A 69 -23.14 -16.01 -7.28
N LEU A 70 -21.96 -16.56 -6.99
CA LEU A 70 -21.63 -17.94 -7.36
C LEU A 70 -22.41 -18.97 -6.54
N ARG A 71 -22.65 -18.69 -5.24
CA ARG A 71 -23.46 -19.55 -4.38
C ARG A 71 -24.93 -19.59 -4.81
N ARG A 72 -25.49 -18.48 -5.29
CA ARG A 72 -26.90 -18.44 -5.75
C ARG A 72 -27.11 -19.27 -7.01
N ARG A 73 -26.21 -19.17 -7.99
CA ARG A 73 -26.25 -19.97 -9.23
C ARG A 73 -26.01 -21.47 -9.02
N ALA A 74 -25.19 -21.83 -8.03
CA ALA A 74 -24.95 -23.23 -7.69
C ALA A 74 -26.16 -23.89 -7.01
N LEU A 75 -26.87 -23.14 -6.15
CA LEU A 75 -28.08 -23.61 -5.48
C LEU A 75 -29.27 -23.70 -6.44
N GLU A 76 -29.45 -22.72 -7.33
CA GLU A 76 -30.47 -22.76 -8.39
C GLU A 76 -30.30 -23.96 -9.33
N ARG A 77 -29.08 -24.49 -9.48
CA ARG A 77 -28.80 -25.70 -10.27
C ARG A 77 -29.08 -27.02 -9.54
N LEU A 78 -29.10 -27.01 -8.21
CA LEU A 78 -29.38 -28.18 -7.37
C LEU A 78 -30.86 -28.31 -7.01
N GLU A 79 -31.64 -27.22 -7.10
CA GLU A 79 -33.10 -27.22 -6.92
C GLU A 79 -33.86 -27.61 -8.20
N LEU A 80 -33.16 -27.75 -9.33
CA LEU A 80 -33.72 -28.13 -10.63
C LEU A 80 -33.48 -29.60 -11.02
N ASP A 81 -32.77 -30.37 -10.18
CA ASP A 81 -32.64 -31.83 -10.26
C ASP A 81 -33.50 -32.51 -9.19
#